data_AF-A0A3N2HV16-F1
#
_entry.id   AF-A0A3N2HV16-F1
#
_cell.length_a   1.000
_cell.length_b   1.000
_cell.length_c   1.000
_cell.angle_alpha   90.00
_cell.angle_beta   90.00
_cell.angle_gamma   90.00
#
_symmetry.space_group_name_H-M   'P 1'
#
loop_
_entity.id
_entity.type
_entity.pdbx_description
1 polymer ?
#
loop_
_entity_poly.entity_id
_entity_poly.type
_entity_poly.pdbx_seq_one_letter_code
_entity_poly.pdbx_strand_id
1 'polypeptide(L)'
;MSTTRASSAPSIAARPPWWPDLSRRGVDLVELMDDPGCDLGLLNATYRAFPVVNGLVAGWRRVYLRRLRPLLSAESMTRLLDVGSGGGDLARAMAGWARGDGLLLEVVAVDPDERAHDFAASRPAPAGVEFRRASSAELVAAGETFDVVVSNHVLHHLDDRSREAFLDDSARLATRLVLHADIERARGAYLAYRASTWPWRTRSFVHVDGLLSIRRSFTPAELIDVAPRGWRVVRQWPFRLLLVREVGAGPVDAPGGGGRADA
;
A
#
# COMPACT_ATOMS: atom_id res chain seq x y z
N MET A 1 -45.91 -44.18 -4.60
CA MET A 1 -45.69 -42.86 -5.24
C MET A 1 -44.74 -42.08 -4.34
N SER A 2 -43.44 -42.12 -4.62
CA SER A 2 -42.40 -41.46 -3.82
C SER A 2 -41.68 -40.46 -4.71
N THR A 3 -41.75 -39.19 -4.33
CA THR A 3 -41.26 -38.02 -5.06
C THR A 3 -39.82 -37.71 -4.65
N THR A 4 -38.84 -38.03 -5.49
CA THR A 4 -37.46 -37.55 -5.31
C THR A 4 -37.29 -36.25 -6.11
N ARG A 5 -37.21 -35.12 -5.40
CA ARG A 5 -36.77 -33.83 -5.95
C ARG A 5 -35.27 -33.91 -6.24
N ALA A 6 -34.89 -33.72 -7.49
CA ALA A 6 -33.51 -33.39 -7.85
C ALA A 6 -33.23 -31.93 -7.47
N SER A 7 -32.28 -31.72 -6.57
CA SER A 7 -31.71 -30.43 -6.21
C SER A 7 -30.80 -29.94 -7.34
N SER A 8 -31.19 -28.85 -8.02
CA SER A 8 -30.33 -28.16 -8.98
C SER A 8 -29.39 -27.20 -8.27
N ALA A 9 -28.09 -27.48 -8.31
CA ALA A 9 -27.05 -26.51 -7.99
C ALA A 9 -26.97 -25.44 -9.12
N PRO A 10 -26.69 -24.17 -8.83
CA PRO A 10 -26.61 -23.14 -9.86
C PRO A 10 -25.35 -23.35 -10.71
N SER A 11 -25.55 -23.43 -12.02
CA SER A 11 -24.51 -23.44 -13.04
C SER A 11 -23.73 -22.12 -13.02
N ILE A 12 -22.47 -22.16 -12.57
CA ILE A 12 -21.51 -21.07 -12.82
C ILE A 12 -21.21 -21.10 -14.32
N ALA A 13 -21.78 -20.15 -15.07
CA ALA A 13 -21.49 -19.99 -16.48
C ALA A 13 -19.98 -19.81 -16.70
N ALA A 14 -19.36 -20.74 -17.43
CA ALA A 14 -17.97 -20.67 -17.82
C ALA A 14 -17.73 -19.39 -18.63
N ARG A 15 -16.78 -18.57 -18.19
CA ARG A 15 -16.46 -17.28 -18.80
C ARG A 15 -15.65 -17.50 -20.08
N PRO A 16 -15.84 -16.68 -21.13
CA PRO A 16 -15.11 -16.87 -22.37
C PRO A 16 -13.58 -16.67 -22.18
N PRO A 17 -12.74 -17.39 -22.94
CA PRO A 17 -11.31 -17.58 -22.68
C PRO A 17 -10.43 -16.31 -22.81
N TRP A 18 -10.97 -15.21 -23.31
CA TRP A 18 -10.27 -13.92 -23.46
C TRP A 18 -10.44 -12.98 -22.27
N TRP A 19 -11.23 -13.37 -21.26
CA TRP A 19 -11.42 -12.56 -20.07
C TRP A 19 -10.62 -13.12 -18.87
N PRO A 20 -9.82 -12.31 -18.17
CA PRO A 20 -9.06 -12.81 -17.03
C PRO A 20 -9.98 -13.28 -15.91
N ASP A 21 -9.66 -14.45 -15.36
CA ASP A 21 -10.26 -14.84 -14.10
C ASP A 21 -9.77 -13.90 -12.98
N LEU A 22 -10.73 -13.30 -12.28
CA LEU A 22 -10.51 -12.43 -11.13
C LEU A 22 -11.09 -13.06 -9.85
N SER A 23 -11.66 -14.27 -9.96
CA SER A 23 -12.20 -15.01 -8.82
C SER A 23 -11.11 -15.49 -7.88
N ARG A 24 -9.90 -15.73 -8.40
CA ARG A 24 -8.71 -16.12 -7.65
C ARG A 24 -7.60 -15.12 -7.85
N ARG A 25 -6.70 -15.06 -6.87
CA ARG A 25 -5.49 -14.25 -6.91
C ARG A 25 -4.51 -14.85 -7.91
N GLY A 26 -3.97 -14.01 -8.80
CA GLY A 26 -2.96 -14.43 -9.76
C GLY A 26 -1.56 -14.50 -9.14
N VAL A 27 -1.34 -15.36 -8.16
CA VAL A 27 -0.08 -15.45 -7.38
C VAL A 27 1.14 -15.74 -8.26
N ASP A 28 0.96 -16.48 -9.36
CA ASP A 28 2.03 -16.84 -10.30
C ASP A 28 2.25 -15.81 -11.41
N LEU A 29 1.48 -14.71 -11.43
CA LEU A 29 1.64 -13.65 -12.44
C LEU A 29 2.85 -12.79 -12.10
N VAL A 30 3.75 -12.60 -13.04
CA VAL A 30 4.94 -11.75 -12.86
C VAL A 30 4.74 -10.45 -13.63
N GLU A 31 4.96 -9.31 -12.97
CA GLU A 31 4.94 -8.00 -13.60
C GLU A 31 6.20 -7.82 -14.45
N LEU A 32 6.08 -7.14 -15.60
CA LEU A 32 7.17 -7.02 -16.56
C LEU A 32 8.34 -6.20 -16.00
N MET A 33 8.04 -5.20 -15.16
CA MET A 33 9.07 -4.38 -14.53
C MET A 33 9.87 -5.08 -13.42
N ASP A 34 9.32 -6.16 -12.86
CA ASP A 34 9.99 -6.97 -11.84
C ASP A 34 11.13 -7.81 -12.44
N ASP A 35 11.13 -8.03 -13.76
CA ASP A 35 12.21 -8.72 -14.47
C ASP A 35 13.51 -7.89 -14.39
N PRO A 36 14.61 -8.43 -13.82
CA PRO A 36 15.91 -7.77 -13.78
C PRO A 36 16.43 -7.39 -15.17
N GLY A 37 16.05 -8.15 -16.20
CA GLY A 37 16.41 -7.94 -17.60
C GLY A 37 15.41 -7.08 -18.40
N CYS A 38 14.42 -6.46 -17.75
CA CYS A 38 13.44 -5.63 -18.46
C CYS A 38 14.10 -4.41 -19.15
N ASP A 39 13.43 -3.90 -20.19
CA ASP A 39 13.89 -2.71 -20.89
C ASP A 39 13.95 -1.48 -19.95
N LEU A 40 15.15 -0.98 -19.68
CA LEU A 40 15.39 0.14 -18.77
C LEU A 40 14.74 1.45 -19.26
N GLY A 41 14.55 1.62 -20.57
CA GLY A 41 13.86 2.77 -21.14
C GLY A 41 12.37 2.76 -20.79
N LEU A 42 11.72 1.62 -20.95
CA LEU A 42 10.33 1.39 -20.56
C LEU A 42 10.15 1.43 -19.03
N LEU A 43 11.11 0.91 -18.26
CA LEU A 43 11.11 1.00 -16.81
C LEU A 43 11.13 2.47 -16.34
N ASN A 44 12.06 3.26 -16.87
CA ASN A 44 12.16 4.69 -16.56
C ASN A 44 10.91 5.47 -17.02
N ALA A 45 10.34 5.13 -18.18
CA ALA A 45 9.07 5.71 -18.63
C ALA A 45 7.91 5.36 -17.68
N THR A 46 7.92 4.14 -17.12
CA THR A 46 6.95 3.67 -16.12
C THR A 46 7.05 4.48 -14.84
N TYR A 47 8.25 4.63 -14.27
CA TYR A 47 8.45 5.46 -13.09
C TYR A 47 8.08 6.93 -13.31
N ARG A 48 8.28 7.49 -14.51
CA ARG A 48 7.82 8.86 -14.83
C ARG A 48 6.30 8.99 -14.90
N ALA A 49 5.59 7.91 -15.24
CA ALA A 49 4.13 7.91 -15.33
C ALA A 49 3.44 7.65 -13.97
N PHE A 50 4.12 6.97 -13.05
CA PHE A 50 3.61 6.65 -11.71
C PHE A 50 3.08 7.85 -10.91
N PRO A 51 3.72 9.03 -10.86
CA PRO A 51 3.15 10.18 -10.13
C PRO A 51 1.72 10.53 -10.57
N VAL A 52 1.45 10.46 -11.89
CA VAL A 52 0.14 10.78 -12.45
C VAL A 52 -0.86 9.67 -12.12
N VAL A 53 -0.47 8.42 -12.38
CA VAL A 53 -1.34 7.25 -12.17
C VAL A 53 -1.63 7.08 -10.68
N ASN A 54 -0.60 6.96 -9.84
CA ASN A 54 -0.73 6.81 -8.40
C ASN A 54 -1.38 8.04 -7.76
N GLY A 55 -1.07 9.26 -8.22
CA GLY A 55 -1.74 10.47 -7.74
C GLY A 55 -3.26 10.43 -7.96
N LEU A 56 -3.70 9.89 -9.10
CA LEU A 56 -5.11 9.77 -9.45
C LEU A 56 -5.82 8.61 -8.75
N VAL A 57 -5.17 7.44 -8.67
CA VAL A 57 -5.83 6.20 -8.25
C VAL A 57 -5.49 5.75 -6.84
N ALA A 58 -4.44 6.30 -6.22
CA ALA A 58 -3.92 5.77 -4.96
C ALA A 58 -4.66 6.18 -3.70
N GLY A 59 -5.43 7.27 -3.76
CA GLY A 59 -6.23 7.74 -2.63
C GLY A 59 -5.42 8.27 -1.44
N TRP A 60 -4.09 8.38 -1.57
CA TRP A 60 -3.21 8.78 -0.47
C TRP A 60 -3.47 10.17 0.06
N ARG A 61 -3.97 11.12 -0.74
CA ARG A 61 -4.38 12.43 -0.22
C ARG A 61 -5.48 12.30 0.83
N ARG A 62 -6.43 11.38 0.63
CA ARG A 62 -7.50 11.10 1.61
C ARG A 62 -6.95 10.39 2.84
N VAL A 63 -6.04 9.43 2.67
CA VAL A 63 -5.35 8.76 3.78
C VAL A 63 -4.58 9.78 4.61
N TYR A 64 -3.81 10.64 3.96
CA TYR A 64 -3.07 11.73 4.58
C TYR A 64 -3.99 12.60 5.43
N LEU A 65 -5.06 13.17 4.84
CA LEU A 65 -5.96 14.07 5.55
C LEU A 65 -6.66 13.41 6.76
N ARG A 66 -7.02 12.13 6.67
CA ARG A 66 -7.84 11.44 7.68
C ARG A 66 -7.04 10.66 8.73
N ARG A 67 -5.80 10.30 8.44
CA ARG A 67 -5.01 9.37 9.26
C ARG A 67 -3.62 9.90 9.62
N LEU A 68 -2.95 10.59 8.70
CA LEU A 68 -1.58 11.09 8.94
C LEU A 68 -1.60 12.50 9.51
N ARG A 69 -2.27 13.43 8.83
CA ARG A 69 -2.32 14.85 9.20
C ARG A 69 -2.70 15.09 10.68
N PRO A 70 -3.66 14.36 11.29
CA PRO A 70 -3.97 14.51 12.72
C PRO A 70 -2.85 14.09 13.68
N LEU A 71 -1.85 13.34 13.21
CA LEU A 71 -0.71 12.88 14.00
C LEU A 71 0.50 13.82 13.91
N LEU A 72 0.51 14.70 12.91
CA LEU A 72 1.59 15.64 12.66
C LEU A 72 1.43 16.91 13.50
N SER A 73 2.54 17.60 13.75
CA SER A 73 2.60 18.83 14.53
C SER A 73 3.42 19.89 13.82
N ALA A 74 3.14 21.17 14.11
CA ALA A 74 4.00 22.28 13.70
C ALA A 74 5.21 22.47 14.64
N GLU A 75 5.19 21.82 15.80
CA GLU A 75 6.18 22.00 16.88
C GLU A 75 7.06 20.76 17.09
N SER A 76 6.55 19.57 16.79
CA SER A 76 7.28 18.31 16.93
C SER A 76 7.39 17.56 15.62
N MET A 77 8.60 17.07 15.33
CA MET A 77 8.87 16.29 14.13
C MET A 77 8.19 14.92 14.23
N THR A 78 7.42 14.55 13.21
CA THR A 78 6.98 13.16 13.01
C THR A 78 7.89 12.48 12.00
N ARG A 79 8.36 11.28 12.32
CA ARG A 79 9.17 10.45 11.40
C ARG A 79 8.30 9.38 10.76
N LEU A 80 8.26 9.37 9.44
CA LEU A 80 7.49 8.42 8.64
C LEU A 80 8.42 7.57 7.78
N LEU A 81 8.19 6.26 7.79
CA LEU A 81 8.85 5.30 6.91
C LEU A 81 7.91 4.90 5.76
N ASP A 82 8.37 5.02 4.52
CA ASP A 82 7.70 4.52 3.31
C ASP A 82 8.47 3.29 2.78
N VAL A 83 7.93 2.08 3.00
CA VAL A 83 8.57 0.81 2.63
C VAL A 83 8.11 0.37 1.24
N GLY A 84 9.05 0.00 0.37
CA GLY A 84 8.77 -0.29 -1.03
C GLY A 84 8.41 1.00 -1.78
N SER A 85 9.20 2.05 -1.55
CA SER A 85 8.90 3.40 -2.02
C SER A 85 9.01 3.57 -3.54
N GLY A 86 9.60 2.61 -4.26
CA GLY A 86 9.80 2.66 -5.69
C GLY A 86 10.53 3.94 -6.11
N GLY A 87 9.95 4.69 -7.05
CA GLY A 87 10.49 5.99 -7.47
C GLY A 87 10.40 7.10 -6.41
N GLY A 88 9.80 6.86 -5.24
CA GLY A 88 9.72 7.82 -4.14
C GLY A 88 8.56 8.82 -4.25
N ASP A 89 7.55 8.53 -5.06
CA ASP A 89 6.48 9.48 -5.37
C ASP A 89 5.57 9.75 -4.17
N LEU A 90 5.30 8.73 -3.35
CA LEU A 90 4.49 8.87 -2.14
C LEU A 90 5.22 9.72 -1.10
N ALA A 91 6.49 9.42 -0.82
CA ALA A 91 7.33 10.21 0.06
C ALA A 91 7.38 11.71 -0.34
N ARG A 92 7.58 11.98 -1.64
CA ARG A 92 7.56 13.35 -2.18
C ARG A 92 6.22 14.04 -2.00
N ALA A 93 5.12 13.33 -2.26
CA ALA A 93 3.77 13.85 -2.08
C ALA A 93 3.47 14.16 -0.61
N MET A 94 3.81 13.26 0.31
CA MET A 94 3.59 13.44 1.75
C MET A 94 4.37 14.64 2.30
N ALA A 95 5.65 14.76 1.97
CA ALA A 95 6.46 15.92 2.38
C ALA A 95 5.90 17.23 1.80
N GLY A 96 5.46 17.22 0.53
CA GLY A 96 4.81 18.36 -0.09
C GLY A 96 3.51 18.77 0.60
N TRP A 97 2.68 17.79 0.99
CA TRP A 97 1.42 18.01 1.70
C TRP A 97 1.63 18.53 3.12
N ALA A 98 2.55 17.93 3.89
CA ALA A 98 2.88 18.37 5.24
C ALA A 98 3.41 19.80 5.24
N ARG A 99 4.34 20.12 4.34
CA ARG A 99 4.87 21.47 4.16
C ARG A 99 3.78 22.48 3.80
N GLY A 100 2.88 22.11 2.89
CA GLY A 100 1.74 22.96 2.52
C GLY A 100 0.77 23.23 3.68
N ASP A 101 0.70 22.31 4.65
CA ASP A 101 -0.10 22.44 5.85
C ASP A 101 0.66 23.09 7.03
N GLY A 102 1.94 23.44 6.87
CA GLY A 102 2.80 23.99 7.94
C GLY A 102 3.20 22.97 9.01
N LEU A 103 3.25 21.68 8.66
CA LEU A 103 3.49 20.56 9.59
C LEU A 103 4.90 19.97 9.38
N LEU A 104 5.52 19.54 10.47
CA LEU A 104 6.86 18.93 10.48
C LEU A 104 6.77 17.43 10.21
N LEU A 105 7.33 17.01 9.08
CA LEU A 105 7.37 15.61 8.65
C LEU A 105 8.74 15.29 8.04
N GLU A 106 9.39 14.28 8.58
CA GLU A 106 10.56 13.62 7.99
C GLU A 106 10.10 12.30 7.38
N VAL A 107 10.47 12.05 6.13
CA VAL A 107 10.14 10.82 5.42
C VAL A 107 11.43 10.09 5.06
N VAL A 108 11.59 8.88 5.58
CA VAL A 108 12.59 7.92 5.09
C VAL A 108 11.88 6.98 4.13
N ALA A 109 12.31 6.96 2.88
CA ALA A 109 11.75 6.15 1.82
C ALA A 109 12.75 5.06 1.45
N VAL A 110 12.36 3.80 1.61
CA VAL A 110 13.24 2.65 1.41
C VAL A 110 12.73 1.73 0.34
N ASP A 111 13.64 1.23 -0.48
CA ASP A 111 13.38 0.19 -1.47
C ASP A 111 14.65 -0.67 -1.64
N PRO A 112 14.58 -2.01 -1.63
CA PRO A 112 15.76 -2.84 -1.84
C PRO A 112 16.24 -2.86 -3.30
N ASP A 113 15.38 -2.53 -4.28
CA ASP A 113 15.76 -2.50 -5.70
C ASP A 113 16.65 -1.27 -5.99
N GLU A 114 17.88 -1.53 -6.43
CA GLU A 114 18.84 -0.51 -6.84
C GLU A 114 18.30 0.39 -7.95
N ARG A 115 17.53 -0.16 -8.89
CA ARG A 115 16.94 0.59 -10.01
C ARG A 115 15.91 1.61 -9.51
N ALA A 116 15.14 1.24 -8.47
CA ALA A 116 14.17 2.13 -7.84
C ALA A 116 14.89 3.25 -7.07
N HIS A 117 15.90 2.89 -6.28
CA HIS A 117 16.72 3.85 -5.55
C HIS A 117 17.41 4.85 -6.47
N ASP A 118 18.09 4.38 -7.53
CA ASP A 118 18.78 5.22 -8.50
C ASP A 118 17.82 6.19 -9.18
N PHE A 119 16.63 5.72 -9.57
CA PHE A 119 15.60 6.58 -10.13
C PHE A 119 15.13 7.64 -9.12
N ALA A 120 14.86 7.25 -7.88
CA ALA A 120 14.41 8.16 -6.83
C ALA A 120 15.47 9.23 -6.52
N ALA A 121 16.74 8.83 -6.45
CA ALA A 121 17.90 9.68 -6.18
C ALA A 121 18.32 10.56 -7.38
N SER A 122 17.98 10.16 -8.62
CA SER A 122 18.27 10.97 -9.83
C SER A 122 17.56 12.33 -9.86
N ARG A 123 16.58 12.56 -8.96
CA ARG A 123 15.80 13.78 -8.85
C ARG A 123 16.06 14.42 -7.48
N PRO A 124 16.21 15.75 -7.38
CA PRO A 124 16.43 16.43 -6.09
C PRO A 124 15.41 16.00 -5.04
N ALA A 125 15.88 15.55 -3.87
CA ALA A 125 15.01 15.19 -2.77
C ALA A 125 14.34 16.45 -2.18
N PRO A 126 13.03 16.44 -1.89
CA PRO A 126 12.41 17.51 -1.13
C PRO A 126 13.04 17.62 0.27
N ALA A 127 12.96 18.81 0.86
CA ALA A 127 13.37 18.98 2.25
C ALA A 127 12.61 18.01 3.16
N GLY A 128 13.33 17.33 4.06
CA GLY A 128 12.77 16.32 4.96
C GLY A 128 12.52 14.96 4.32
N VAL A 129 13.00 14.68 3.10
CA VAL A 129 12.91 13.36 2.47
C VAL A 129 14.28 12.75 2.27
N GLU A 130 14.46 11.52 2.72
CA GLU A 130 15.64 10.70 2.51
C GLU A 130 15.28 9.43 1.73
N PHE A 131 16.06 9.09 0.72
CA PHE A 131 15.93 7.81 -0.01
C PHE A 131 17.06 6.88 0.40
N ARG A 132 16.75 5.64 0.79
CA ARG A 132 17.74 4.61 1.14
C ARG A 132 17.49 3.34 0.35
N ARG A 133 18.56 2.66 -0.04
CA ARG A 133 18.48 1.28 -0.50
C ARG A 133 18.52 0.37 0.73
N ALA A 134 17.36 -0.09 1.17
CA ALA A 134 17.22 -0.93 2.35
C ALA A 134 15.89 -1.69 2.33
N SER A 135 15.88 -2.86 2.97
CA SER A 135 14.69 -3.62 3.33
C SER A 135 14.19 -3.25 4.74
N SER A 136 12.93 -3.58 5.03
CA SER A 136 12.38 -3.45 6.39
C SER A 136 13.15 -4.27 7.42
N ALA A 137 13.60 -5.46 7.03
CA ALA A 137 14.35 -6.37 7.88
C ALA A 137 15.70 -5.79 8.30
N GLU A 138 16.39 -5.08 7.41
CA GLU A 138 17.63 -4.36 7.72
C GLU A 138 17.39 -3.23 8.72
N LEU A 139 16.33 -2.43 8.53
CA LEU A 139 15.97 -1.37 9.47
C LEU A 139 15.62 -1.92 10.86
N VAL A 140 14.91 -3.06 10.90
CA VAL A 140 14.57 -3.78 12.14
C VAL A 140 15.85 -4.27 12.82
N ALA A 141 16.79 -4.84 12.07
CA ALA A 141 18.06 -5.31 12.62
C ALA A 141 18.92 -4.15 13.15
N ALA A 142 18.82 -2.97 12.54
CA ALA A 142 19.46 -1.74 13.00
C ALA A 142 18.77 -1.12 14.24
N GLY A 143 17.61 -1.62 14.65
CA GLY A 143 16.84 -1.08 15.77
C GLY A 143 16.19 0.28 15.48
N GLU A 144 15.98 0.62 14.21
CA GLU A 144 15.32 1.88 13.84
C GLU A 144 13.83 1.86 14.21
N THR A 145 13.28 3.04 14.50
CA THR A 145 11.86 3.22 14.80
C THR A 145 11.33 4.51 14.21
N PHE A 146 10.05 4.49 13.83
CA PHE A 146 9.33 5.57 13.18
C PHE A 146 7.96 5.74 13.82
N ASP A 147 7.44 6.98 13.85
CA ASP A 147 6.09 7.23 14.34
C ASP A 147 5.05 6.51 13.49
N VAL A 148 5.26 6.56 12.18
CA VAL A 148 4.35 5.97 11.20
C VAL A 148 5.12 5.14 10.19
N VAL A 149 4.63 3.94 9.89
CA VAL A 149 5.10 3.11 8.78
C VAL A 149 4.00 3.02 7.72
N VAL A 150 4.36 3.24 6.46
CA VAL A 150 3.45 3.12 5.33
C VAL A 150 4.06 2.25 4.24
N SER A 151 3.20 1.69 3.40
CA SER A 151 3.60 1.23 2.07
C SER A 151 2.44 1.35 1.09
N ASN A 152 2.76 1.42 -0.19
CA ASN A 152 1.78 1.48 -1.26
C ASN A 152 2.10 0.44 -2.32
N HIS A 153 1.13 -0.41 -2.67
CA HIS A 153 1.28 -1.41 -3.74
C HIS A 153 2.36 -2.46 -3.49
N VAL A 154 2.62 -2.79 -2.21
CA VAL A 154 3.57 -3.85 -1.85
C VAL A 154 2.87 -5.18 -1.58
N LEU A 155 1.73 -5.17 -0.87
CA LEU A 155 1.13 -6.41 -0.32
C LEU A 155 0.80 -7.45 -1.40
N HIS A 156 0.35 -7.03 -2.57
CA HIS A 156 0.00 -7.95 -3.66
C HIS A 156 1.19 -8.65 -4.32
N HIS A 157 2.41 -8.11 -4.19
CA HIS A 157 3.62 -8.77 -4.67
C HIS A 157 4.07 -9.91 -3.75
N LEU A 158 3.72 -9.87 -2.47
CA LEU A 158 4.24 -10.77 -1.46
C LEU A 158 3.54 -12.14 -1.45
N ASP A 159 4.32 -13.20 -1.34
CA ASP A 159 3.84 -14.52 -0.93
C ASP A 159 3.45 -14.52 0.56
N ASP A 160 2.91 -15.64 1.05
CA ASP A 160 2.38 -15.71 2.41
C ASP A 160 3.46 -15.47 3.48
N ARG A 161 4.62 -16.10 3.35
CA ARG A 161 5.73 -15.96 4.30
C ARG A 161 6.30 -14.55 4.28
N SER A 162 6.50 -13.99 3.09
CA SER A 162 7.05 -12.63 2.92
C SER A 162 6.06 -11.58 3.42
N ARG A 163 4.76 -11.80 3.25
CA ARG A 163 3.71 -10.94 3.81
C ARG A 163 3.72 -10.95 5.33
N GLU A 164 3.79 -12.13 5.95
CA GLU A 164 3.86 -12.23 7.42
C GLU A 164 5.09 -11.50 7.98
N ALA A 165 6.27 -11.74 7.39
CA ALA A 165 7.50 -11.05 7.79
C ALA A 165 7.40 -9.53 7.59
N PHE A 166 6.88 -9.09 6.44
CA PHE A 166 6.69 -7.67 6.14
C PHE A 166 5.76 -6.96 7.14
N LEU A 167 4.65 -7.61 7.51
CA LEU A 167 3.72 -7.06 8.50
C LEU A 167 4.32 -7.07 9.91
N ASP A 168 5.10 -8.08 10.27
CA ASP A 168 5.82 -8.08 11.56
C ASP A 168 6.85 -6.95 11.62
N ASP A 169 7.71 -6.82 10.61
CA ASP A 169 8.72 -5.76 10.52
C ASP A 169 8.05 -4.38 10.60
N SER A 170 7.02 -4.15 9.79
CA SER A 170 6.32 -2.86 9.75
C SER A 170 5.74 -2.46 11.10
N ALA A 171 5.32 -3.44 11.90
CA ALA A 171 4.82 -3.19 13.23
C ALA A 171 5.90 -2.99 14.28
N ARG A 172 7.05 -3.64 14.14
CA ARG A 172 8.22 -3.44 15.02
C ARG A 172 8.86 -2.08 14.77
N LEU A 173 8.84 -1.62 13.54
CA LEU A 173 9.36 -0.32 13.11
C LEU A 173 8.43 0.85 13.51
N ALA A 174 7.14 0.61 13.74
CA ALA A 174 6.18 1.67 14.05
C ALA A 174 5.97 1.84 15.56
N THR A 175 5.91 3.09 16.02
CA THR A 175 5.57 3.41 17.42
C THR A 175 4.13 3.85 17.61
N ARG A 176 3.43 4.30 16.54
CA ARG A 176 2.04 4.80 16.62
C ARG A 176 1.10 4.17 15.61
N LEU A 177 1.48 4.13 14.32
CA LEU A 177 0.55 3.75 13.25
C LEU A 177 1.25 3.04 12.09
N VAL A 178 0.60 2.00 11.55
CA VAL A 178 0.98 1.35 10.30
C VAL A 178 -0.17 1.41 9.29
N LEU A 179 0.14 1.80 8.05
CA LEU A 179 -0.82 1.93 6.94
C LEU A 179 -0.26 1.31 5.65
N HIS A 180 -0.77 0.14 5.26
CA HIS A 180 -0.45 -0.44 3.95
C HIS A 180 -1.64 -0.27 3.02
N ALA A 181 -1.49 0.56 1.99
CA ALA A 181 -2.52 0.77 0.98
C ALA A 181 -2.28 -0.12 -0.23
N ASP A 182 -3.34 -0.74 -0.72
CA ASP A 182 -3.28 -1.55 -1.92
C ASP A 182 -4.56 -1.44 -2.76
N ILE A 183 -4.52 -2.02 -3.97
CA ILE A 183 -5.66 -2.10 -4.87
C ILE A 183 -6.62 -3.17 -4.35
N GLU A 184 -7.93 -2.91 -4.47
CA GLU A 184 -8.94 -3.95 -4.32
C GLU A 184 -9.11 -4.68 -5.65
N ARG A 185 -8.91 -6.00 -5.67
CA ARG A 185 -9.18 -6.81 -6.85
C ARG A 185 -10.68 -6.81 -7.15
N ALA A 186 -11.06 -6.07 -8.18
CA ALA A 186 -12.43 -5.96 -8.62
C ALA A 186 -12.55 -5.89 -10.15
N ARG A 187 -13.63 -6.44 -10.70
CA ARG A 187 -13.92 -6.35 -12.15
C ARG A 187 -14.02 -4.91 -12.62
N GLY A 188 -14.66 -4.04 -11.81
CA GLY A 188 -14.77 -2.62 -12.09
C GLY A 188 -13.42 -1.92 -12.12
N ALA A 189 -12.53 -2.22 -11.15
CA ALA A 189 -11.16 -1.72 -11.13
C ALA A 189 -10.40 -2.11 -12.41
N TYR A 190 -10.46 -3.40 -12.77
CA TYR A 190 -9.80 -3.93 -13.97
C TYR A 190 -10.28 -3.23 -15.25
N LEU A 191 -11.60 -3.10 -15.42
CA LEU A 191 -12.20 -2.47 -16.59
C LEU A 191 -11.84 -0.98 -16.69
N ALA A 192 -12.01 -0.25 -15.58
CA ALA A 192 -11.70 1.17 -15.53
C ALA A 192 -10.21 1.43 -15.81
N TYR A 193 -9.33 0.66 -15.16
CA TYR A 193 -7.89 0.78 -15.35
C TYR A 193 -7.50 0.49 -16.81
N ARG A 194 -7.96 -0.65 -17.36
CA ARG A 194 -7.71 -1.04 -18.75
C ARG A 194 -8.10 0.06 -19.73
N ALA A 195 -9.29 0.65 -19.55
CA ALA A 195 -9.77 1.73 -20.41
C ALA A 195 -8.92 3.00 -20.27
N SER A 196 -8.61 3.39 -19.02
CA SER A 196 -7.86 4.63 -18.74
C SER A 196 -6.40 4.57 -19.19
N THR A 197 -5.76 3.39 -19.14
CA THR A 197 -4.33 3.26 -19.43
C THR A 197 -4.02 2.75 -20.83
N TRP A 198 -5.05 2.40 -21.61
CA TRP A 198 -4.91 1.93 -23.00
C TRP A 198 -4.02 2.84 -23.89
N PRO A 199 -4.10 4.18 -23.82
CA PRO A 199 -3.25 5.05 -24.64
C PRO A 199 -1.74 4.90 -24.36
N TRP A 200 -1.35 4.39 -23.18
CA TRP A 200 0.05 4.21 -22.78
C TRP A 200 0.58 2.79 -22.97
N ARG A 201 -0.22 1.87 -23.55
CA ARG A 201 0.09 0.43 -23.62
C ARG A 201 1.38 0.04 -24.33
N THR A 202 1.97 0.91 -25.14
CA THR A 202 3.21 0.66 -25.87
C THR A 202 4.36 1.56 -25.45
N ARG A 203 4.16 2.43 -24.45
CA ARG A 203 5.13 3.47 -24.06
C ARG A 203 5.75 3.26 -22.68
N SER A 204 5.23 2.29 -21.92
CA SER A 204 5.65 1.96 -20.55
C SER A 204 5.02 0.62 -20.15
N PHE A 205 5.48 0.04 -19.05
CA PHE A 205 4.87 -1.16 -18.47
C PHE A 205 3.54 -0.88 -17.75
N VAL A 206 3.25 0.38 -17.40
CA VAL A 206 2.06 0.82 -16.64
C VAL A 206 0.77 0.09 -17.04
N HIS A 207 0.48 -0.01 -18.33
CA HIS A 207 -0.76 -0.64 -18.77
C HIS A 207 -0.82 -2.13 -18.45
N VAL A 208 0.25 -2.87 -18.77
CA VAL A 208 0.28 -4.32 -18.59
C VAL A 208 0.42 -4.64 -17.11
N ASP A 209 1.39 -4.02 -16.45
CA ASP A 209 1.71 -4.29 -15.05
C ASP A 209 0.56 -3.88 -14.16
N GLY A 210 -0.06 -2.71 -14.34
CA GLY A 210 -1.22 -2.36 -13.53
C GLY A 210 -2.43 -3.30 -13.68
N LEU A 211 -2.60 -3.95 -14.84
CA LEU A 211 -3.61 -5.01 -14.99
C LEU A 211 -3.21 -6.29 -14.26
N LEU A 212 -1.92 -6.63 -14.23
CA LEU A 212 -1.37 -7.73 -13.45
C LEU A 212 -1.48 -7.43 -11.95
N SER A 213 -1.14 -6.23 -11.49
CA SER A 213 -1.28 -5.77 -10.10
C SER A 213 -2.71 -5.94 -9.61
N ILE A 214 -3.71 -5.52 -10.40
CA ILE A 214 -5.14 -5.71 -10.06
C ILE A 214 -5.48 -7.20 -9.90
N ARG A 215 -4.92 -8.08 -10.74
CA ARG A 215 -5.15 -9.53 -10.66
C ARG A 215 -4.43 -10.18 -9.47
N ARG A 216 -3.28 -9.65 -9.08
CA ARG A 216 -2.49 -10.06 -7.90
C ARG A 216 -3.05 -9.52 -6.59
N SER A 217 -3.83 -8.44 -6.66
CA SER A 217 -4.39 -7.75 -5.50
C SER A 217 -5.40 -8.58 -4.73
N PHE A 218 -5.58 -8.28 -3.45
CA PHE A 218 -6.55 -8.97 -2.62
C PHE A 218 -7.97 -8.45 -2.85
N THR A 219 -8.96 -9.32 -2.66
CA THR A 219 -10.32 -8.88 -2.28
C THR A 219 -10.36 -8.54 -0.80
N PRO A 220 -11.38 -7.79 -0.32
CA PRO A 220 -11.48 -7.46 1.11
C PRO A 220 -11.55 -8.70 1.99
N ALA A 221 -12.30 -9.73 1.57
CA ALA A 221 -12.47 -10.97 2.33
C ALA A 221 -11.17 -11.76 2.44
N GLU A 222 -10.43 -11.91 1.32
CA GLU A 222 -9.12 -12.56 1.33
C GLU A 222 -8.12 -11.82 2.22
N LEU A 223 -8.09 -10.46 2.16
CA LEU A 223 -7.16 -9.70 2.99
C LEU A 223 -7.50 -9.80 4.48
N ILE A 224 -8.79 -9.84 4.83
CA ILE A 224 -9.24 -10.03 6.22
C ILE A 224 -8.80 -11.41 6.75
N ASP A 225 -8.94 -12.44 5.93
CA ASP A 225 -8.61 -13.82 6.30
C ASP A 225 -7.12 -14.00 6.63
N VAL A 226 -6.25 -13.31 5.89
CA VAL A 226 -4.79 -13.40 6.06
C VAL A 226 -4.19 -12.30 6.95
N ALA A 227 -4.99 -11.34 7.40
CA ALA A 227 -4.50 -10.25 8.25
C ALA A 227 -4.24 -10.77 9.67
N PRO A 228 -3.04 -10.51 10.26
CA PRO A 228 -2.77 -10.92 11.63
C PRO A 228 -3.69 -10.20 12.63
N ARG A 229 -3.79 -10.74 13.85
CA ARG A 229 -4.54 -10.07 14.94
C ARG A 229 -4.02 -8.66 15.19
N GLY A 230 -4.94 -7.74 15.48
CA GLY A 230 -4.63 -6.32 15.70
C GLY A 230 -4.56 -5.49 14.41
N TRP A 231 -4.59 -6.12 13.24
CA TRP A 231 -4.76 -5.43 11.97
C TRP A 231 -6.23 -5.32 11.58
N ARG A 232 -6.56 -4.24 10.88
CA ARG A 232 -7.90 -3.97 10.37
C ARG A 232 -7.87 -3.61 8.90
N VAL A 233 -8.72 -4.25 8.12
CA VAL A 233 -8.94 -3.93 6.71
C VAL A 233 -10.01 -2.86 6.59
N VAL A 234 -9.68 -1.75 5.93
CA VAL A 234 -10.60 -0.65 5.62
C VAL A 234 -10.70 -0.53 4.11
N ARG A 235 -11.92 -0.67 3.57
CA ARG A 235 -12.16 -0.37 2.16
C ARG A 235 -12.20 1.14 1.94
N GLN A 236 -11.55 1.61 0.90
CA GLN A 236 -11.57 3.00 0.47
C GLN A 236 -12.05 3.09 -0.97
N TRP A 237 -12.95 4.03 -1.23
CA TRP A 237 -13.50 4.21 -2.57
C TRP A 237 -12.57 5.07 -3.45
N PRO A 238 -12.35 4.71 -4.72
CA PRO A 238 -12.81 3.48 -5.39
C PRO A 238 -11.75 2.37 -5.34
N PHE A 239 -12.18 1.13 -5.05
CA PHE A 239 -11.37 -0.09 -5.19
C PHE A 239 -9.99 -0.04 -4.53
N ARG A 240 -9.92 0.39 -3.27
CA ARG A 240 -8.70 0.38 -2.47
C ARG A 240 -8.92 -0.36 -1.17
N LEU A 241 -7.90 -1.07 -0.75
CA LEU A 241 -7.82 -1.66 0.58
C LEU A 241 -6.74 -0.92 1.36
N LEU A 242 -7.05 -0.58 2.60
CA LEU A 242 -6.11 -0.01 3.54
C LEU A 242 -6.04 -0.95 4.73
N LEU A 243 -4.89 -1.59 4.90
CA LEU A 243 -4.58 -2.39 6.07
C LEU A 243 -3.99 -1.47 7.14
N VAL A 244 -4.60 -1.44 8.31
CA VAL A 244 -4.30 -0.49 9.40
C VAL A 244 -3.92 -1.27 10.65
N ARG A 245 -2.84 -0.85 11.31
CA ARG A 245 -2.51 -1.27 12.68
C ARG A 245 -2.14 -0.08 13.53
N GLU A 246 -2.81 0.08 14.65
CA GLU A 246 -2.45 1.07 15.66
C GLU A 246 -1.48 0.39 16.63
N VAL A 247 -0.31 1.01 16.84
CA VAL A 247 0.72 0.53 17.76
C VAL A 247 0.70 1.50 18.93
N GLY A 248 0.36 1.04 20.13
CA GLY A 248 0.26 1.91 21.30
C GLY A 248 -1.10 2.61 21.45
N ALA A 249 -2.07 1.86 21.97
CA ALA A 249 -2.86 2.35 23.09
C ALA A 249 -2.59 1.38 24.25
N GLY A 250 -1.67 1.73 25.15
CA GLY A 250 -1.88 1.30 26.53
C GLY A 250 -3.25 1.84 26.97
N PRO A 251 -3.98 1.17 27.88
CA PRO A 251 -5.24 1.70 28.36
C PRO A 251 -5.02 3.15 28.79
N VAL A 252 -5.75 4.08 28.18
CA VAL A 252 -5.80 5.45 28.64
C VAL A 252 -6.42 5.35 30.03
N ASP A 253 -5.61 5.43 31.07
CA ASP A 253 -6.11 5.59 32.43
C ASP A 253 -7.08 6.76 32.40
N ALA A 254 -8.35 6.46 32.68
CA ALA A 254 -9.35 7.47 32.89
C ALA A 254 -8.81 8.42 33.97
N PRO A 255 -8.94 9.75 33.81
CA PRO A 255 -8.47 10.69 34.82
C PRO A 255 -9.11 10.30 36.15
N GLY A 256 -8.25 10.03 37.13
CA GLY A 256 -8.61 9.54 38.44
C GLY A 256 -9.77 10.33 39.01
N GLY A 257 -10.83 9.60 39.39
CA GLY A 257 -11.88 10.11 40.25
C GLY A 257 -11.27 10.50 41.59
N GLY A 258 -10.80 11.74 41.66
CA GLY A 258 -10.42 12.39 42.91
C GLY A 258 -11.60 12.34 43.86
N GLY A 259 -11.36 11.79 45.04
CA GLY A 259 -12.32 11.77 46.12
C GLY A 259 -12.81 13.19 46.44
N ARG A 260 -14.09 13.26 46.81
CA ARG A 260 -14.55 14.20 47.81
C ARG A 260 -15.28 13.40 48.87
N ALA A 261 -14.70 13.40 50.06
CA ALA A 261 -15.46 13.37 51.30
C ALA A 261 -16.39 14.59 51.32
N ASP A 262 -17.64 14.39 51.75
CA ASP A 262 -18.31 15.21 52.76
C ASP A 262 -19.76 14.72 52.95
N ALA A 263 -20.16 14.67 54.23
CA ALA A 263 -21.44 14.28 54.85
C ALA A 263 -21.65 12.80 55.19
#